data_AF-A0A656GIC8-F1
#
_entry.id   AF-A0A656GIC8-F1
#
_cell.length_a   1.000
_cell.length_b   1.000
_cell.length_c   1.000
_cell.angle_alpha   90.00
_cell.angle_beta   90.00
_cell.angle_gamma   90.00
#
_symmetry.space_group_name_H-M   'P 1'
#
loop_
_entity.id
_entity.type
_entity.pdbx_description
1 polymer ?
#
loop_
_entity_poly.entity_id
_entity_poly.type
_entity_poly.pdbx_seq_one_letter_code
_entity_poly.pdbx_strand_id
1 'polypeptide(L)'
;HVALDLLSRELQAVLLDQQAQLPAPVPYRNYIAQTLLGAGEHAHETFFREQLGDLDEPTLAYGQTSLPGPDVPSEARLRLDSALSQRLRDQVRQLGVSPASLMHLAWA
;
A
#
# COMPACT_ATOMS: atom_id res chain seq x y z
N HIS A 1 3.30 7.94 0.23
CA HIS A 1 1.83 8.05 0.07
C HIS A 1 1.58 8.50 -1.36
N VAL A 2 1.04 7.64 -2.24
CA VAL A 2 1.06 7.88 -3.70
C VAL A 2 0.49 9.25 -4.11
N ALA A 3 -0.62 9.70 -3.51
CA ALA A 3 -1.22 11.01 -3.80
C ALA A 3 -0.35 12.19 -3.34
N LEU A 4 0.27 12.10 -2.16
CA LEU A 4 1.16 13.16 -1.66
C LEU A 4 2.46 13.23 -2.47
N ASP A 5 2.99 12.08 -2.86
CA ASP A 5 4.18 11.98 -3.70
C ASP A 5 3.91 12.57 -5.10
N LEU A 6 2.71 12.36 -5.65
CA LEU A 6 2.26 12.97 -6.90
C LEU A 6 2.13 14.49 -6.77
N LEU A 7 1.42 14.98 -5.74
CA LEU A 7 1.28 16.41 -5.47
C LEU A 7 2.62 17.10 -5.29
N SER A 8 3.56 16.47 -4.58
CA SER A 8 4.91 17.01 -4.40
C SER A 8 5.65 17.16 -5.72
N ARG A 9 5.52 16.20 -6.65
CA ARG A 9 6.12 16.28 -8.00
C ARG A 9 5.46 17.35 -8.86
N GLU A 10 4.13 17.46 -8.82
CA GLU A 10 3.39 18.48 -9.58
C GLU A 10 3.74 19.89 -9.08
N LEU A 11 3.80 20.08 -7.76
CA LEU A 11 4.26 21.33 -7.15
C LEU A 11 5.68 21.69 -7.58
N GLN A 12 6.59 20.71 -7.60
CA GLN A 12 7.97 20.93 -8.06
C GLN A 12 8.00 21.37 -9.54
N ALA A 13 7.19 20.77 -10.41
CA ALA A 13 7.12 21.15 -11.82
C ALA A 13 6.58 22.58 -12.00
N VAL A 14 5.58 22.99 -11.21
CA VAL A 14 5.08 24.38 -11.22
C VAL A 14 6.15 25.36 -10.75
N LEU A 15 6.86 25.04 -9.66
CA LEU A 15 7.93 25.90 -9.12
C LEU A 15 9.14 26.05 -10.07
N LEU A 16 9.29 25.14 -11.03
CA LEU A 16 10.36 25.14 -12.03
C LEU A 16 9.89 25.64 -13.42
N ASP A 17 8.69 26.22 -13.53
CA ASP A 17 8.07 26.64 -14.80
C ASP A 17 7.91 25.51 -15.83
N GLN A 18 7.78 24.27 -15.37
CA GLN A 18 7.63 23.06 -16.18
C GLN A 18 6.20 22.52 -16.22
N GLN A 19 5.21 23.29 -15.74
CA GLN A 19 3.80 22.86 -15.67
C GLN A 19 3.22 22.42 -17.02
N ALA A 20 3.75 22.91 -18.14
CA ALA A 20 3.32 22.51 -19.48
C ALA A 20 3.62 21.04 -19.81
N GLN A 21 4.51 20.39 -19.05
CA GLN A 21 4.85 18.97 -19.19
C GLN A 21 3.96 18.06 -18.34
N LEU A 22 3.09 18.63 -17.48
CA LEU A 22 2.21 17.85 -16.63
C LEU A 22 1.05 17.25 -17.46
N PRO A 23 0.67 15.99 -17.20
CA PRO A 23 -0.49 15.39 -17.85
C PRO A 23 -1.78 16.11 -17.41
N ALA A 24 -2.81 16.02 -18.24
CA ALA A 24 -4.13 16.52 -17.87
C ALA A 24 -4.65 15.76 -16.63
N PRO A 25 -5.16 16.46 -15.60
CA PRO A 25 -5.64 15.81 -14.39
C PRO A 25 -6.89 14.97 -14.69
N VAL A 26 -6.88 13.72 -14.22
CA VAL A 26 -8.05 12.83 -14.31
C VAL A 26 -8.93 13.05 -13.07
N PRO A 27 -10.20 13.46 -13.24
CA PRO A 27 -11.09 13.69 -12.10
C PRO A 27 -11.33 12.41 -11.28
N TYR A 28 -11.15 12.49 -9.95
CA TYR A 28 -11.34 11.36 -9.05
C TYR A 28 -12.76 10.75 -9.11
N ARG A 29 -13.78 11.54 -9.50
CA ARG A 29 -15.15 11.06 -9.73
C ARG A 29 -15.24 9.91 -10.77
N ASN A 30 -14.31 9.85 -11.72
CA ASN A 30 -14.29 8.78 -12.72
C ASN A 30 -13.94 7.43 -12.07
N TYR A 31 -13.00 7.43 -11.12
CA TYR A 31 -12.67 6.26 -10.31
C TYR A 31 -13.84 5.84 -9.41
N ILE A 32 -14.54 6.81 -8.79
CA ILE A 32 -15.76 6.54 -8.01
C ILE A 32 -16.81 5.86 -8.89
N ALA A 33 -17.09 6.41 -10.07
CA ALA A 33 -18.04 5.83 -11.01
C ALA A 33 -17.64 4.39 -11.42
N GLN A 34 -16.37 4.14 -11.69
CA GLN A 34 -15.87 2.81 -12.03
C GLN A 34 -16.01 1.82 -10.87
N THR A 35 -15.76 2.27 -9.63
CA THR A 35 -15.90 1.44 -8.43
C THR A 35 -17.36 1.05 -8.18
N LEU A 36 -18.29 2.00 -8.36
CA LEU A 36 -19.72 1.77 -8.22
C LEU A 36 -20.31 0.87 -9.32
N LEU A 37 -19.71 0.86 -10.51
CA LEU A 37 -20.11 0.01 -11.64
C LEU A 37 -19.43 -1.36 -11.66
N GLY A 38 -18.59 -1.68 -10.66
CA GLY A 38 -17.81 -2.92 -10.57
C GLY A 38 -18.64 -4.17 -10.23
N ALA A 39 -17.95 -5.26 -9.88
CA ALA A 39 -18.52 -6.61 -9.64
C ALA A 39 -19.57 -6.70 -8.50
N GLY A 40 -19.89 -5.59 -7.85
CA GLY A 40 -20.90 -5.48 -6.81
C GLY A 40 -20.38 -5.91 -5.44
N GLU A 41 -20.91 -5.27 -4.39
CA GLU A 41 -20.58 -5.54 -2.99
C GLU A 41 -20.77 -7.02 -2.60
N HIS A 42 -21.77 -7.68 -3.18
CA HIS A 42 -22.09 -9.09 -2.90
C HIS A 42 -20.98 -10.08 -3.31
N ALA A 43 -20.31 -9.84 -4.44
CA ALA A 43 -19.20 -10.69 -4.89
C ALA A 43 -17.98 -10.53 -3.96
N HIS A 44 -17.72 -9.31 -3.51
CA HIS A 44 -16.65 -9.03 -2.53
C HIS A 44 -16.97 -9.67 -1.17
N GLU A 45 -18.20 -9.54 -0.67
CA GLU A 45 -18.62 -10.16 0.58
C GLU A 45 -18.46 -11.69 0.53
N THR A 46 -18.96 -12.33 -0.53
CA THR A 46 -18.86 -13.79 -0.70
C THR A 46 -17.41 -14.24 -0.67
N PHE A 47 -16.54 -13.58 -1.44
CA PHE A 47 -15.11 -13.88 -1.46
C PHE A 47 -14.47 -13.76 -0.08
N PHE A 48 -14.66 -12.64 0.64
CA PHE A 48 -14.04 -12.47 1.95
C PHE A 48 -14.63 -13.40 3.01
N ARG A 49 -15.92 -13.75 2.91
CA ARG A 49 -16.55 -14.73 3.80
C ARG A 49 -15.97 -16.13 3.60
N GLU A 50 -15.75 -16.57 2.36
CA GLU A 50 -15.08 -17.83 2.06
C GLU A 50 -13.63 -17.86 2.56
N GLN A 51 -12.92 -16.72 2.49
CA GLN A 51 -11.51 -16.64 2.87
C GLN A 51 -11.27 -16.48 4.38
N LEU A 52 -12.20 -15.83 5.10
CA LEU A 52 -11.99 -15.38 6.49
C LEU A 52 -13.09 -15.84 7.45
N GLY A 53 -14.10 -16.56 6.98
CA GLY A 53 -15.28 -16.94 7.77
C GLY A 53 -14.98 -17.86 8.95
N ASP A 54 -13.83 -18.53 8.90
CA ASP A 54 -13.38 -19.51 9.90
C ASP A 54 -12.51 -18.86 11.00
N LEU A 55 -12.28 -17.54 10.94
CA LEU A 55 -11.47 -16.81 11.90
C LEU A 55 -12.34 -16.34 13.08
N ASP A 56 -12.14 -16.95 14.25
CA ASP A 56 -12.91 -16.64 15.46
C ASP A 56 -12.34 -15.46 16.27
N GLU A 57 -11.06 -15.11 16.07
CA GLU A 57 -10.36 -14.08 16.85
C GLU A 57 -9.47 -13.17 15.97
N PRO A 58 -9.33 -11.87 16.31
CA PRO A 58 -8.46 -10.97 15.58
C PRO A 58 -6.97 -11.33 15.77
N THR A 59 -6.18 -11.26 14.70
CA THR A 59 -4.71 -11.40 14.75
C THR A 59 -4.08 -10.12 15.31
N LEU A 60 -4.12 -9.95 16.62
CA LEU A 60 -3.54 -8.80 17.31
C LEU A 60 -2.02 -8.90 17.32
N ALA A 61 -1.34 -7.80 16.95
CA ALA A 61 0.10 -7.70 17.13
C ALA A 61 0.45 -7.87 18.63
N TYR A 62 1.24 -8.89 18.94
CA TYR A 62 1.63 -9.25 20.31
C TYR A 62 0.46 -9.53 21.27
N GLY A 63 -0.73 -9.87 20.77
CA GLY A 63 -1.91 -10.12 21.60
C GLY A 63 -2.46 -8.89 22.34
N GLN A 64 -2.05 -7.68 21.96
CA GLN A 64 -2.46 -6.43 22.62
C GLN A 64 -3.67 -5.81 21.90
N THR A 65 -4.74 -5.54 22.66
CA THR A 65 -5.96 -4.89 22.17
C THR A 65 -5.90 -3.37 22.19
N SER A 66 -4.92 -2.79 22.89
CA SER A 66 -4.73 -1.35 22.99
C SER A 66 -3.26 -1.01 23.20
N LEU A 67 -2.80 0.06 22.57
CA LEU A 67 -1.49 0.65 22.87
C LEU A 67 -1.62 1.48 24.16
N PRO A 68 -0.69 1.34 25.13
CA PRO A 68 -0.73 2.15 26.35
C PRO A 68 -0.45 3.62 26.02
N GLY A 69 -1.46 4.49 26.24
CA GLY A 69 -1.30 5.95 26.34
C GLY A 69 -1.54 6.76 25.05
N PRO A 70 -1.68 8.11 25.17
CA PRO A 70 -1.77 9.03 24.04
C PRO A 70 -0.40 9.25 23.37
N ASP A 71 0.39 8.18 23.23
CA ASP A 71 1.74 8.28 22.71
C ASP A 71 1.72 8.45 21.20
N VAL A 72 2.36 9.52 20.74
CA VAL A 72 2.65 9.72 19.32
C VAL A 72 3.43 8.49 18.83
N PRO A 73 3.01 7.81 17.75
CA PRO A 73 3.74 6.67 17.23
C PRO A 73 5.21 7.02 17.00
N SER A 74 6.13 6.26 17.60
CA SER A 74 7.56 6.43 17.32
C SER A 74 7.92 5.79 15.97
N GLU A 75 8.70 6.49 15.15
CA GLU A 75 9.13 5.99 13.84
C GLU A 75 10.55 5.44 13.94
N ALA A 76 10.72 4.14 13.65
CA ALA A 76 12.01 3.53 13.42
C ALA A 76 12.19 3.25 11.93
N ARG A 77 13.33 3.66 11.37
CA ARG A 77 13.68 3.39 9.96
C ARG A 77 15.04 2.71 9.88
N LEU A 78 15.06 1.56 9.25
CA LEU A 78 16.29 0.88 8.88
C LEU A 78 16.34 0.78 7.35
N ARG A 79 17.42 1.33 6.77
CA ARG A 79 17.68 1.15 5.33
C ARG A 79 18.39 -0.17 5.13
N LEU A 80 17.86 -0.99 4.21
CA LEU A 80 18.57 -2.17 3.75
C LEU A 80 19.74 -1.75 2.87
N ASP A 81 20.85 -2.49 2.99
CA ASP A 81 21.98 -2.32 2.09
C ASP A 81 21.55 -2.48 0.62
N SER A 82 22.22 -1.76 -0.27
CA SER A 82 21.92 -1.74 -1.69
C SER A 82 22.13 -3.10 -2.36
N ALA A 83 23.18 -3.84 -1.99
CA ALA A 83 23.47 -5.16 -2.54
C ALA A 83 22.47 -6.20 -2.04
N LEU A 84 22.07 -6.11 -0.76
CA LEU A 84 20.98 -6.91 -0.21
C LEU A 84 19.66 -6.63 -0.95
N SER A 85 19.33 -5.35 -1.15
CA SER A 85 18.12 -4.93 -1.85
C SER A 85 18.09 -5.40 -3.31
N GLN A 86 19.24 -5.46 -3.99
CA GLN A 86 19.33 -6.03 -5.33
C GLN A 86 19.10 -7.53 -5.32
N ARG A 87 19.80 -8.27 -4.44
CA ARG A 87 19.63 -9.72 -4.32
C ARG A 87 18.20 -10.12 -4.01
N LEU A 88 17.52 -9.39 -3.12
CA LEU A 88 16.10 -9.63 -2.82
C LEU A 88 15.23 -9.47 -4.07
N ARG A 89 15.46 -8.42 -4.87
CA ARG A 89 14.73 -8.20 -6.14
C ARG A 89 15.00 -9.29 -7.16
N ASP A 90 16.21 -9.81 -7.23
CA ASP A 90 16.56 -10.90 -8.13
C ASP A 90 15.86 -12.21 -7.70
N GLN A 91 15.85 -12.52 -6.40
CA GLN A 91 15.20 -13.73 -5.88
C GLN A 91 13.68 -13.71 -6.05
N VAL A 92 13.00 -12.61 -5.72
CA VAL A 92 11.54 -12.55 -5.88
C VAL A 92 11.13 -12.63 -7.35
N ARG A 93 11.96 -12.10 -8.27
CA ARG A 93 11.75 -12.25 -9.71
C ARG A 93 11.89 -13.71 -10.15
N GLN A 94 12.90 -14.42 -9.67
CA GLN A 94 13.07 -15.85 -9.97
C GLN A 94 11.92 -16.70 -9.43
N LEU A 95 11.39 -16.34 -8.26
CA LEU A 95 10.29 -17.03 -7.59
C LEU A 95 8.90 -16.61 -8.11
N GLY A 96 8.82 -15.60 -9.00
CA GLY A 96 7.54 -15.11 -9.53
C GLY A 96 6.66 -14.40 -8.50
N VAL A 97 7.22 -13.90 -7.40
CA VAL A 97 6.50 -13.20 -6.33
C VAL A 97 6.89 -11.73 -6.27
N SER A 98 6.08 -10.91 -5.61
CA SER A 98 6.41 -9.50 -5.42
C SER A 98 7.37 -9.29 -4.23
N PRO A 99 8.21 -8.23 -4.24
CA PRO A 99 8.97 -7.84 -3.05
C PRO A 99 8.09 -7.61 -1.81
N ALA A 100 6.87 -7.08 -2.00
CA ALA A 100 5.93 -6.84 -0.90
C ALA A 100 5.50 -8.15 -0.24
N SER A 101 5.17 -9.18 -1.03
CA SER A 101 4.82 -10.51 -0.53
C SER A 101 5.94 -11.13 0.31
N LEU A 102 7.19 -11.00 -0.14
CA LEU A 102 8.35 -11.48 0.62
C LEU A 102 8.52 -10.73 1.95
N MET A 103 8.37 -9.40 1.94
CA MET A 103 8.49 -8.60 3.16
C MET A 103 7.35 -8.89 4.15
N HIS A 104 6.12 -9.09 3.65
CA HIS A 104 5.00 -9.53 4.49
C HIS A 104 5.29 -10.88 5.15
N LEU A 105 5.82 -11.85 4.41
CA LEU A 105 6.21 -13.15 4.97
C LEU A 105 7.33 -13.03 6.03
N ALA A 106 8.31 -12.16 5.81
CA ALA A 106 9.41 -11.96 6.75
C ALA A 106 8.99 -11.25 8.05
N TRP A 107 7.86 -10.55 8.04
CA TRP A 107 7.32 -9.79 9.18
C TRP A 107 6.15 -10.47 9.89
N ALA A 108 5.46 -11.40 9.22
CA ALA A 108 4.27 -12.10 9.73
C ALA A 108 4.57 -12.96 10.97
#